data_AF-G4LV66-F1
#
_entry.id   AF-G4LV66-F1
#
_cell.length_a   1.000
_cell.length_b   1.000
_cell.length_c   1.000
_cell.angle_alpha   90.00
_cell.angle_beta   90.00
_cell.angle_gamma   90.00
#
_symmetry.space_group_name_H-M   'P 1'
#
loop_
_entity.id
_entity.type
_entity.pdbx_description
1 polymer ?
#
loop_
_entity_poly.entity_id
_entity_poly.type
_entity_poly.pdbx_seq_one_letter_code
_entity_poly.pdbx_strand_id
1 'polypeptide(L)'
;MRKAPYDKNAPRRPLSAFMLFMKKRRQESEYIASQSFSDRNRIIATEWAALSAEEKQVYTDQAAEGRESYKKLFAEYKTTDNYKKWLASNQTVNANGSKAGCKRPVKQISHTKNNDIESDCKISIFTHEFLEYNRLREVILRQLKKHVSQLEEETALLSKHVENLVNAENRTKNQINTTKELLTNEENLLKQLCRELTIALSDVTLPNNTSDINMKGVERITETSVESFLSRLEYLKNSSSYSELSTKIVQSIRTACQKKTIKLLTYEIN
;
A
#
# COMPACT_ATOMS: atom_id res chain seq x y z
N MET A 1 24.18 -24.25 10.90
CA MET A 1 22.99 -24.72 10.15
C MET A 1 23.42 -25.13 8.74
N ARG A 2 23.25 -26.40 8.32
CA ARG A 2 23.48 -26.79 6.92
C ARG A 2 22.40 -26.13 6.06
N LYS A 3 22.77 -25.40 5.01
CA LYS A 3 21.81 -24.87 4.03
C LYS A 3 21.09 -26.07 3.41
N ALA A 4 19.75 -26.04 3.38
CA ALA A 4 18.98 -27.08 2.72
C ALA A 4 19.45 -27.22 1.26
N PRO A 5 19.61 -28.44 0.72
CA PRO A 5 20.08 -28.63 -0.64
C PRO A 5 19.07 -28.01 -1.61
N TYR A 6 19.55 -27.00 -2.34
CA TYR A 6 18.82 -26.28 -3.36
C TYR A 6 18.50 -27.24 -4.52
N ASP A 7 17.22 -27.38 -4.90
CA ASP A 7 16.88 -28.12 -6.11
C ASP A 7 17.31 -27.32 -7.35
N LYS A 8 18.16 -27.91 -8.19
CA LYS A 8 18.58 -27.32 -9.46
C LYS A 8 17.41 -27.11 -10.43
N ASN A 9 16.33 -27.90 -10.28
CA ASN A 9 15.13 -27.81 -11.11
C ASN A 9 14.07 -26.84 -10.57
N ALA A 10 14.23 -26.33 -9.34
CA ALA A 10 13.28 -25.38 -8.81
C ALA A 10 13.42 -24.02 -9.49
N PRO A 11 12.31 -23.33 -9.79
CA PRO A 11 12.33 -21.93 -10.21
C PRO A 11 13.19 -21.09 -9.26
N ARG A 12 13.99 -20.18 -9.80
CA ARG A 12 14.82 -19.27 -8.98
C ARG A 12 13.93 -18.22 -8.32
N ARG A 13 14.21 -17.92 -7.05
CA ARG A 13 13.52 -16.84 -6.34
C ARG A 13 13.75 -15.51 -7.08
N PRO A 14 12.72 -14.69 -7.25
CA PRO A 14 12.83 -13.41 -7.94
C PRO A 14 13.68 -12.46 -7.12
N LEU A 15 14.27 -11.48 -7.82
CA LEU A 15 15.09 -10.45 -7.19
C LEU A 15 14.20 -9.48 -6.41
N SER A 16 14.69 -9.02 -5.25
CA SER A 16 14.07 -7.91 -4.51
C SER A 16 14.25 -6.59 -5.27
N ALA A 17 13.44 -5.57 -4.96
CA ALA A 17 13.52 -4.24 -5.56
C ALA A 17 14.95 -3.66 -5.54
N PHE A 18 15.62 -3.74 -4.39
CA PHE A 18 17.02 -3.33 -4.25
C PHE A 18 17.98 -4.14 -5.14
N MET A 19 17.74 -5.45 -5.31
CA MET A 19 18.59 -6.30 -6.15
C MET A 19 18.37 -6.03 -7.64
N LEU A 20 17.15 -5.65 -8.04
CA LEU A 20 16.85 -5.17 -9.39
C LEU A 20 17.56 -3.86 -9.67
N PHE A 21 17.47 -2.90 -8.74
CA PHE A 21 18.22 -1.65 -8.81
C PHE A 21 19.73 -1.88 -8.90
N MET A 22 20.27 -2.73 -8.02
CA MET A 22 21.68 -3.11 -8.02
C MET A 22 22.10 -3.75 -9.36
N LYS A 23 21.26 -4.61 -9.94
CA LYS A 23 21.51 -5.21 -11.26
C LYS A 23 21.55 -4.14 -12.35
N LYS A 24 20.60 -3.20 -12.35
CA LYS A 24 20.52 -2.11 -13.33
C LYS A 24 21.70 -1.16 -13.22
N ARG A 25 22.04 -0.69 -12.01
CA ARG A 25 23.20 0.19 -11.78
C ARG A 25 24.53 -0.43 -12.22
N ARG A 26 24.68 -1.75 -12.05
CA ARG A 26 25.85 -2.49 -12.55
C ARG A 26 25.94 -2.56 -14.07
N GLN A 27 24.81 -2.50 -14.78
CA GLN A 27 24.79 -2.49 -16.24
C GLN A 27 25.04 -1.08 -16.79
N GLU A 28 24.61 -0.05 -16.07
CA GLU A 28 24.78 1.36 -16.47
C GLU A 28 26.19 1.89 -16.20
N SER A 29 26.88 1.40 -15.17
CA SER A 29 28.21 1.90 -14.78
C SER A 29 29.26 0.79 -14.75
N GLU A 30 30.16 0.84 -15.73
CA GLU A 30 31.36 -0.01 -15.77
C GLU A 30 32.29 0.26 -14.57
N TYR A 31 32.35 1.51 -14.11
CA TYR A 31 33.06 1.86 -12.88
C TYR A 31 32.50 1.09 -11.68
N ILE A 32 31.19 1.14 -11.43
CA ILE A 32 30.57 0.39 -10.33
C ILE A 32 30.73 -1.13 -10.53
N ALA A 33 30.72 -1.61 -11.78
CA ALA A 33 30.88 -3.02 -12.10
C ALA A 33 32.28 -3.55 -11.75
N SER A 34 33.33 -2.76 -12.02
CA SER A 34 34.74 -3.09 -11.76
C SER A 34 35.17 -2.99 -10.28
N GLN A 35 34.43 -2.24 -9.46
CA GLN A 35 34.72 -2.12 -8.03
C GLN A 35 34.55 -3.44 -7.27
N SER A 36 35.29 -3.58 -6.18
CA SER A 36 35.18 -4.70 -5.24
C SER A 36 33.74 -4.89 -4.76
N PHE A 37 33.34 -6.13 -4.47
CA PHE A 37 31.99 -6.47 -4.03
C PHE A 37 31.52 -5.60 -2.84
N SER A 38 32.41 -5.34 -1.89
CA SER A 38 32.11 -4.51 -0.72
C SER A 38 31.86 -3.05 -1.11
N ASP A 39 32.76 -2.45 -1.89
CA ASP A 39 32.68 -1.04 -2.28
C ASP A 39 31.47 -0.78 -3.18
N ARG A 40 31.22 -1.68 -4.13
CA ARG A 40 30.03 -1.64 -4.98
C ARG A 40 28.74 -1.66 -4.16
N ASN A 41 28.61 -2.61 -3.21
CA ASN A 41 27.40 -2.71 -2.40
C ASN A 41 27.20 -1.46 -1.54
N ARG A 42 28.30 -0.88 -1.03
CA ARG A 42 28.24 0.38 -0.27
C ARG A 42 27.74 1.54 -1.14
N ILE A 43 28.31 1.74 -2.33
CA ILE A 43 27.90 2.81 -3.26
C ILE A 43 26.42 2.65 -3.66
N ILE A 44 26.01 1.45 -4.07
CA ILE A 44 24.63 1.21 -4.51
C ILE A 44 23.64 1.35 -3.35
N ALA A 45 24.01 0.95 -2.13
CA ALA A 45 23.16 1.14 -0.96
C ALA A 45 22.95 2.63 -0.63
N THR A 46 24.00 3.45 -0.75
CA THR A 46 23.88 4.91 -0.56
C THR A 46 23.01 5.56 -1.64
N GLU A 47 23.17 5.16 -2.90
CA GLU A 47 22.33 5.64 -4.00
C GLU A 47 20.87 5.23 -3.81
N TRP A 48 20.62 3.96 -3.44
CA TRP A 48 19.28 3.48 -3.13
C TRP A 48 18.63 4.25 -1.99
N ALA A 49 19.38 4.58 -0.93
CA ALA A 49 18.85 5.38 0.16
C ALA A 49 18.43 6.78 -0.32
N ALA A 50 19.22 7.40 -1.20
CA ALA A 50 18.99 8.74 -1.75
C ALA A 50 17.86 8.82 -2.79
N LEU A 51 17.46 7.72 -3.43
CA LEU A 51 16.34 7.72 -4.38
C LEU A 51 15.02 8.17 -3.73
N SER A 52 14.23 8.88 -4.52
CA SER A 52 12.87 9.28 -4.15
C SER A 52 11.94 8.07 -3.97
N ALA A 53 10.82 8.26 -3.27
CA ALA A 53 9.82 7.21 -3.10
C ALA A 53 9.24 6.73 -4.45
N GLU A 54 9.06 7.65 -5.40
CA GLU A 54 8.53 7.36 -6.74
C GLU A 54 9.49 6.49 -7.56
N GLU A 55 10.79 6.79 -7.54
CA GLU A 55 11.79 5.97 -8.24
C GLU A 55 11.93 4.58 -7.61
N LYS A 56 11.87 4.51 -6.28
CA LYS A 56 11.84 3.22 -5.56
C LYS A 56 10.61 2.42 -5.95
N GLN A 57 9.46 3.07 -6.15
CA GLN A 57 8.20 2.44 -6.48
C GLN A 57 8.29 1.62 -7.78
N VAL A 58 8.97 2.16 -8.81
CA VAL A 58 9.20 1.45 -10.08
C VAL A 58 9.86 0.09 -9.85
N TYR A 59 10.87 0.03 -8.97
CA TYR A 59 11.55 -1.24 -8.65
C TYR A 59 10.73 -2.14 -7.73
N THR A 60 9.89 -1.58 -6.85
CA THR A 60 8.99 -2.39 -6.02
C THR A 60 7.91 -3.05 -6.85
N ASP A 61 7.40 -2.37 -7.87
CA ASP A 61 6.38 -2.90 -8.78
C ASP A 61 6.97 -4.01 -9.66
N GLN A 62 8.16 -3.80 -10.23
CA GLN A 62 8.89 -4.85 -10.95
C GLN A 62 9.19 -6.07 -10.06
N ALA A 63 9.55 -5.83 -8.79
CA ALA A 63 9.78 -6.92 -7.83
C ALA A 63 8.47 -7.65 -7.48
N ALA A 64 7.33 -6.95 -7.44
CA ALA A 64 6.02 -7.54 -7.21
C ALA A 64 5.58 -8.41 -8.41
N GLU A 65 5.76 -7.94 -9.64
CA GLU A 65 5.49 -8.71 -10.85
C GLU A 65 6.34 -9.98 -10.94
N GLY A 66 7.64 -9.87 -10.63
CA GLY A 66 8.53 -11.03 -10.55
C GLY A 66 8.11 -12.03 -9.47
N ARG A 67 7.55 -11.54 -8.35
CA ARG A 67 7.02 -12.38 -7.27
C ARG A 67 5.77 -13.16 -7.70
N GLU A 68 4.86 -12.51 -8.39
CA GLU A 68 3.65 -13.16 -8.93
C GLU A 68 4.02 -14.22 -9.99
N SER A 69 4.93 -13.89 -10.90
CA SER A 69 5.44 -14.84 -11.90
C SER A 69 6.11 -16.05 -11.25
N TYR A 70 6.95 -15.83 -10.24
CA TYR A 70 7.57 -16.91 -9.46
C TYR A 70 6.53 -17.77 -8.73
N LYS A 71 5.50 -17.15 -8.15
CA LYS A 71 4.43 -17.88 -7.44
C LYS A 71 3.72 -18.87 -8.35
N LYS A 72 3.43 -18.45 -9.59
CA LYS A 72 2.82 -19.31 -10.63
C LYS A 72 3.75 -20.46 -11.03
N LEU A 73 5.00 -20.15 -11.42
CA LEU A 73 5.99 -21.16 -11.79
C LEU A 73 6.29 -22.14 -10.66
N PHE A 74 6.32 -21.66 -9.41
CA PHE A 74 6.57 -22.50 -8.25
C PHE A 74 5.36 -23.40 -7.93
N ALA A 75 4.14 -22.91 -8.13
CA ALA A 75 2.94 -23.73 -8.01
C ALA A 75 2.93 -24.86 -9.05
N GLU A 76 3.30 -24.57 -10.30
CA GLU A 76 3.45 -25.58 -11.36
C GLU A 76 4.57 -26.59 -11.02
N TYR A 77 5.73 -26.10 -10.59
CA TYR A 77 6.85 -26.95 -10.16
C TYR A 77 6.47 -27.91 -9.02
N LYS A 78 5.60 -27.49 -8.08
CA LYS A 78 5.10 -28.39 -7.01
C LYS A 78 4.31 -29.59 -7.53
N THR A 79 3.73 -29.50 -8.73
CA THR A 79 3.00 -30.61 -9.35
C THR A 79 3.92 -31.57 -10.12
N THR A 80 5.12 -31.12 -10.48
CA THR A 80 6.10 -31.90 -11.26
C THR A 80 6.74 -33.02 -10.43
N ASP A 81 7.11 -34.13 -11.08
CA ASP A 81 7.80 -35.26 -10.43
C ASP A 81 9.18 -34.88 -9.85
N ASN A 82 9.81 -33.83 -10.38
CA ASN A 82 11.06 -33.30 -9.84
C ASN A 82 10.90 -32.84 -8.38
N TYR A 83 9.80 -32.15 -8.06
CA TYR A 83 9.52 -31.73 -6.69
C TYR A 83 9.27 -32.93 -5.76
N LYS A 84 8.55 -33.95 -6.24
CA LYS A 84 8.33 -35.21 -5.49
C LYS A 84 9.66 -35.91 -5.19
N LYS A 85 10.54 -36.04 -6.19
CA LYS A 85 11.89 -36.62 -6.03
C LYS A 85 12.73 -35.82 -5.03
N TRP A 86 12.67 -34.50 -5.09
CA TRP A 86 13.39 -33.63 -4.14
C TRP A 86 12.86 -33.77 -2.71
N LEU A 87 11.54 -33.83 -2.51
CA LEU A 87 10.94 -34.09 -1.20
C LEU A 87 11.38 -35.44 -0.62
N ALA A 88 11.36 -36.50 -1.44
CA ALA A 88 11.82 -37.83 -1.03
C ALA A 88 13.31 -37.81 -0.64
N SER A 89 14.16 -37.16 -1.45
CA SER A 89 15.58 -37.01 -1.13
C SER A 89 15.79 -36.25 0.18
N ASN A 90 15.04 -35.16 0.43
CA ASN A 90 15.20 -34.36 1.64
C ASN A 90 14.68 -35.04 2.92
N GLN A 91 13.66 -35.88 2.82
CA GLN A 91 13.18 -36.67 3.96
C GLN A 91 14.26 -37.66 4.44
N THR A 92 15.03 -38.27 3.53
CA THR A 92 16.10 -39.21 3.92
C THR A 92 17.26 -38.55 4.65
N VAL A 93 17.64 -37.31 4.28
CA VAL A 93 18.73 -36.58 4.96
C VAL A 93 18.33 -36.12 6.36
N ASN A 94 17.06 -35.73 6.55
CA ASN A 94 16.55 -35.33 7.87
C ASN A 94 16.37 -36.54 8.81
N ALA A 95 16.08 -37.73 8.28
CA ALA A 95 16.00 -38.95 9.08
C ALA A 95 17.38 -39.41 9.60
N ASN A 96 18.45 -39.25 8.81
CA ASN A 96 19.79 -39.72 9.18
C ASN A 96 20.57 -38.77 10.10
N GLY A 97 20.01 -37.60 10.45
CA GLY A 97 20.61 -36.66 11.41
C GLY A 97 20.41 -37.05 12.89
N SER A 98 19.59 -38.06 13.19
CA SER A 98 19.29 -38.49 14.56
C SER A 98 19.58 -39.97 14.73
N LYS A 99 20.79 -40.26 15.24
CA LYS A 99 21.20 -41.47 15.99
C LYS A 99 21.03 -42.84 15.33
N ALA A 100 22.21 -43.45 15.10
CA ALA A 100 22.56 -44.84 15.41
C ALA A 100 21.45 -45.91 15.38
N GLY A 101 21.61 -46.88 14.47
CA GLY A 101 21.14 -48.25 14.69
C GLY A 101 20.06 -48.72 13.70
N CYS A 102 20.37 -49.84 13.04
CA CYS A 102 19.46 -50.73 12.32
C CYS A 102 18.96 -50.27 10.95
N LYS A 103 19.78 -50.63 9.95
CA LYS A 103 19.41 -50.84 8.55
C LYS A 103 18.14 -51.70 8.45
N ARG A 104 17.12 -51.23 7.73
CA ARG A 104 16.22 -52.02 6.85
C ARG A 104 15.47 -51.06 5.91
N PRO A 105 15.35 -51.38 4.61
CA PRO A 105 14.90 -50.42 3.60
C PRO A 105 13.39 -50.20 3.66
N VAL A 106 12.97 -48.98 3.95
CA VAL A 106 11.57 -48.53 3.85
C VAL A 106 11.34 -48.07 2.42
N LYS A 107 10.64 -48.90 1.61
CA LYS A 107 10.00 -48.45 0.37
C LYS A 107 8.84 -47.53 0.76
N GLN A 108 9.03 -46.23 0.59
CA GLN A 108 7.94 -45.25 0.68
C GLN A 108 6.95 -45.50 -0.47
N ILE A 109 5.74 -45.94 -0.13
CA ILE A 109 4.63 -46.00 -1.09
C ILE A 109 3.90 -44.65 -1.04
N SER A 110 3.92 -44.01 -2.20
CA SER A 110 3.24 -42.78 -2.57
C SER A 110 1.76 -42.78 -2.20
N HIS A 111 1.31 -41.62 -1.70
CA HIS A 111 -0.09 -41.19 -1.56
C HIS A 111 -1.05 -41.85 -2.57
N THR A 112 -1.69 -42.93 -2.16
CA THR A 112 -2.88 -43.46 -2.82
C THR A 112 -4.06 -42.56 -2.47
N LYS A 113 -4.72 -42.08 -3.52
CA LYS A 113 -5.87 -41.17 -3.46
C LYS A 113 -7.02 -41.83 -2.69
N ASN A 114 -7.73 -41.01 -1.91
CA ASN A 114 -8.78 -41.34 -0.94
C ASN A 114 -10.07 -41.99 -1.49
N ASN A 115 -10.09 -42.63 -2.67
CA ASN A 115 -11.35 -43.11 -3.26
C ASN A 115 -11.58 -44.62 -3.21
N ASP A 116 -10.65 -45.43 -2.71
CA ASP A 116 -10.80 -46.89 -2.73
C ASP A 116 -10.84 -47.53 -1.31
N ILE A 117 -11.44 -46.87 -0.31
CA ILE A 117 -11.65 -47.47 1.03
C ILE A 117 -12.97 -48.25 1.10
N GLU A 118 -13.71 -48.41 0.00
CA GLU A 118 -14.87 -49.31 -0.05
C GLU A 118 -14.48 -50.76 -0.40
N SER A 119 -13.21 -51.00 -0.77
CA SER A 119 -12.69 -52.34 -1.08
C SER A 119 -12.38 -53.13 0.18
N ASP A 120 -13.41 -53.80 0.70
CA ASP A 120 -13.40 -55.17 1.21
C ASP A 120 -12.05 -55.71 1.74
N CYS A 121 -11.80 -55.55 3.04
CA CYS A 121 -10.92 -56.47 3.76
C CYS A 121 -11.54 -56.81 5.13
N LYS A 122 -12.13 -58.00 5.25
CA LYS A 122 -12.25 -58.70 6.53
C LYS A 122 -10.85 -59.01 7.07
N ILE A 123 -10.14 -57.98 7.53
CA ILE A 123 -8.85 -58.17 8.18
C ILE A 123 -9.14 -58.79 9.56
N SER A 124 -8.95 -60.10 9.68
CA SER A 124 -9.14 -60.82 10.94
C SER A 124 -8.34 -60.14 12.05
N ILE A 125 -9.00 -59.85 13.17
CA ILE A 125 -8.38 -59.24 14.35
C ILE A 125 -7.13 -60.03 14.77
N PHE A 126 -6.06 -59.32 15.15
CA PHE A 126 -4.75 -59.87 15.53
C PHE A 126 -3.94 -60.59 14.42
N THR A 127 -4.30 -60.46 13.14
CA THR A 127 -3.37 -60.79 12.03
C THR A 127 -2.30 -59.72 11.86
N HIS A 128 -1.16 -60.06 11.22
CA HIS A 128 -0.11 -59.09 10.90
C HIS A 128 -0.64 -57.93 10.03
N GLU A 129 -1.58 -58.24 9.12
CA GLU A 129 -2.27 -57.23 8.31
C GLU A 129 -3.10 -56.28 9.17
N PHE A 130 -3.82 -56.79 10.20
CA PHE A 130 -4.56 -55.96 11.15
C PHE A 130 -3.63 -55.04 11.94
N LEU A 131 -2.50 -55.57 12.43
CA LEU A 131 -1.53 -54.78 13.19
C LEU A 131 -0.94 -53.65 12.33
N GLU A 132 -0.59 -53.92 11.07
CA GLU A 132 -0.06 -52.90 10.16
C GLU A 132 -1.13 -51.89 9.74
N TYR A 133 -2.36 -52.33 9.47
CA TYR A 133 -3.51 -51.47 9.20
C TYR A 133 -3.79 -50.53 10.38
N ASN A 134 -3.82 -51.07 11.61
CA ASN A 134 -4.04 -50.27 12.81
C ASN A 134 -2.90 -49.26 13.03
N ARG A 135 -1.64 -49.70 12.87
CA ARG A 135 -0.47 -48.80 12.93
C ARG A 135 -0.57 -47.66 11.92
N LEU A 136 -0.93 -47.95 10.66
CA LEU A 136 -1.12 -46.96 9.60
C LEU A 136 -2.26 -45.99 9.96
N ARG A 137 -3.40 -46.52 10.40
CA ARG A 137 -4.57 -45.74 10.83
C ARG A 137 -4.21 -44.81 11.98
N GLU A 138 -3.47 -45.28 12.99
CA GLU A 138 -2.99 -44.45 14.09
C GLU A 138 -2.04 -43.33 13.61
N VAL A 139 -1.14 -43.63 12.68
CA VAL A 139 -0.26 -42.61 12.08
C VAL A 139 -1.08 -41.54 11.34
N ILE A 140 -2.06 -41.94 10.53
CA ILE A 140 -2.96 -41.03 9.81
C ILE A 140 -3.75 -40.18 10.80
N LEU A 141 -4.32 -40.78 11.86
CA LEU A 141 -5.06 -40.04 12.88
C LEU A 141 -4.19 -39.03 13.62
N ARG A 142 -2.92 -39.37 13.92
CA ARG A 142 -1.96 -38.43 14.50
C ARG A 142 -1.64 -37.29 13.54
N GLN A 143 -1.48 -37.58 12.25
CA GLN A 143 -1.27 -36.55 11.22
C GLN A 143 -2.48 -35.63 11.06
N LEU A 144 -3.70 -36.18 11.03
CA LEU A 144 -4.95 -35.40 10.95
C LEU A 144 -5.12 -34.51 12.18
N LYS A 145 -4.92 -35.03 13.39
CA LYS A 145 -4.97 -34.21 14.62
C LYS A 145 -3.96 -33.07 14.60
N LYS A 146 -2.74 -33.34 14.14
CA LYS A 146 -1.72 -32.30 13.97
C LYS A 146 -2.14 -31.24 12.96
N HIS A 147 -2.73 -31.65 11.83
CA HIS A 147 -3.19 -30.73 10.80
C HIS A 147 -4.38 -29.88 11.27
N VAL A 148 -5.32 -30.47 12.01
CA VAL A 148 -6.44 -29.74 12.63
C VAL A 148 -5.92 -28.67 13.60
N SER A 149 -5.00 -29.03 14.50
CA SER A 149 -4.36 -28.08 15.41
C SER A 149 -3.67 -26.93 14.68
N GLN A 150 -3.01 -27.21 13.55
CA GLN A 150 -2.39 -26.17 12.71
C GLN A 150 -3.43 -25.23 12.06
N LEU A 151 -4.53 -25.79 11.54
CA LEU A 151 -5.61 -24.98 10.95
C LEU A 151 -6.33 -24.13 12.00
N GLU A 152 -6.51 -24.64 13.22
CA GLU A 152 -7.05 -23.89 14.36
C GLU A 152 -6.14 -22.71 14.73
N GLU A 153 -4.82 -22.93 14.79
CA GLU A 153 -3.83 -21.87 15.00
C GLU A 153 -3.87 -20.82 13.88
N GLU A 154 -3.90 -21.23 12.61
CA GLU A 154 -4.01 -20.32 11.45
C GLU A 154 -5.31 -19.51 11.49
N THR A 155 -6.42 -20.13 11.85
CA THR A 155 -7.73 -19.47 11.98
C THR A 155 -7.73 -18.43 13.09
N ALA A 156 -7.09 -18.72 14.23
CA ALA A 156 -6.94 -17.78 15.34
C ALA A 156 -6.08 -16.57 14.93
N LEU A 157 -4.98 -16.79 14.20
CA LEU A 157 -4.13 -15.73 13.68
C LEU A 157 -4.87 -14.84 12.67
N LEU A 158 -5.63 -15.44 11.75
CA LEU A 158 -6.41 -14.70 10.77
C LEU A 158 -7.50 -13.85 11.45
N SER A 159 -8.19 -14.42 12.44
CA SER A 159 -9.21 -13.69 13.21
C SER A 159 -8.64 -12.44 13.88
N LYS A 160 -7.45 -12.55 14.48
CA LYS A 160 -6.72 -11.40 15.04
C LYS A 160 -6.33 -10.36 13.98
N HIS A 161 -5.93 -10.79 12.79
CA HIS A 161 -5.60 -9.86 11.70
C HIS A 161 -6.83 -9.08 11.25
N VAL A 162 -7.98 -9.75 11.10
CA VAL A 162 -9.25 -9.11 10.78
C VAL A 162 -9.63 -8.08 11.84
N GLU A 163 -9.53 -8.41 13.12
CA GLU A 163 -9.79 -7.46 14.22
C GLU A 163 -8.88 -6.22 14.13
N ASN A 164 -7.58 -6.42 13.87
CA ASN A 164 -6.64 -5.30 13.70
C ASN A 164 -7.01 -4.41 12.51
N LEU A 165 -7.47 -5.00 11.39
CA LEU A 165 -7.92 -4.25 10.22
C LEU A 165 -9.19 -3.45 10.51
N VAL A 166 -10.18 -4.06 11.17
CA VAL A 166 -11.41 -3.36 11.60
C VAL A 166 -11.07 -2.19 12.53
N ASN A 167 -10.14 -2.37 13.46
CA ASN A 167 -9.68 -1.31 14.35
C ASN A 167 -8.92 -0.19 13.62
N ALA A 168 -8.19 -0.51 12.55
CA ALA A 168 -7.53 0.48 11.71
C ALA A 168 -8.54 1.26 10.85
N GLU A 169 -9.51 0.57 10.26
CA GLU A 169 -10.62 1.15 9.50
C GLU A 169 -11.45 2.12 10.37
N ASN A 170 -11.78 1.73 11.60
CA ASN A 170 -12.50 2.61 12.51
C ASN A 170 -11.72 3.90 12.84
N ARG A 171 -10.38 3.80 12.99
CA ARG A 171 -9.54 4.98 13.22
C ARG A 171 -9.51 5.91 12.02
N THR A 172 -9.30 5.37 10.82
CA THR A 172 -9.26 6.19 9.59
C THR A 172 -10.62 6.79 9.30
N LYS A 173 -11.71 6.05 9.54
CA LYS A 173 -13.09 6.54 9.43
C LYS A 173 -13.35 7.71 10.38
N ASN A 174 -12.92 7.61 11.64
CA ASN A 174 -13.06 8.70 12.60
C ASN A 174 -12.25 9.93 12.18
N GLN A 175 -11.01 9.75 11.71
CA GLN A 175 -10.21 10.85 11.16
C GLN A 175 -10.89 11.51 9.96
N ILE A 176 -11.42 10.73 9.01
CA ILE A 176 -12.17 11.23 7.85
C ILE A 176 -13.40 12.04 8.30
N ASN A 177 -14.12 11.60 9.33
CA ASN A 177 -15.27 12.35 9.84
C ASN A 177 -14.83 13.68 10.47
N THR A 178 -13.76 13.68 11.27
CA THR A 178 -13.23 14.93 11.86
C THR A 178 -12.73 15.91 10.79
N THR A 179 -12.05 15.44 9.74
CA THR A 179 -11.58 16.31 8.65
C THR A 179 -12.73 16.83 7.81
N LYS A 180 -13.78 16.03 7.59
CA LYS A 180 -15.02 16.50 6.94
C LYS A 180 -15.71 17.58 7.75
N GLU A 181 -15.84 17.41 9.07
CA GLU A 181 -16.43 18.43 9.94
C GLU A 181 -15.64 19.74 9.90
N LEU A 182 -14.31 19.66 10.00
CA LEU A 182 -13.43 20.84 9.86
C LEU A 182 -13.60 21.52 8.49
N LEU A 183 -13.61 20.75 7.40
CA LEU A 183 -13.82 21.27 6.05
C LEU A 183 -15.18 21.99 5.93
N THR A 184 -16.26 21.40 6.45
CA THR A 184 -17.57 22.05 6.43
C THR A 184 -17.59 23.36 7.24
N ASN A 185 -16.86 23.41 8.36
CA ASN A 185 -16.71 24.62 9.15
C ASN A 185 -15.93 25.70 8.41
N GLU A 186 -14.83 25.35 7.73
CA GLU A 186 -14.04 26.26 6.89
C GLU A 186 -14.84 26.75 5.68
N GLU A 187 -15.60 25.88 5.01
CA GLU A 187 -16.49 26.26 3.92
C GLU A 187 -17.58 27.23 4.38
N ASN A 188 -18.15 27.02 5.57
CA ASN A 188 -19.13 27.93 6.16
C ASN A 188 -18.51 29.28 6.50
N LEU A 189 -17.27 29.28 7.00
CA LEU A 189 -16.50 30.49 7.28
C LEU A 189 -16.24 31.28 5.99
N LEU A 190 -15.81 30.59 4.92
CA LEU A 190 -15.55 31.21 3.62
C LEU A 190 -16.84 31.78 3.01
N LYS A 191 -17.94 31.02 3.03
CA LYS A 191 -19.26 31.50 2.58
C LYS A 191 -19.69 32.73 3.37
N GLN A 192 -19.46 32.75 4.69
CA GLN A 192 -19.74 33.91 5.52
C GLN A 192 -18.89 35.11 5.10
N LEU A 193 -17.59 34.94 4.92
CA LEU A 193 -16.69 35.99 4.47
C LEU A 193 -17.09 36.55 3.10
N CYS A 194 -17.41 35.67 2.13
CA CYS A 194 -17.85 36.09 0.79
C CYS A 194 -19.13 36.96 0.86
N ARG A 195 -20.09 36.60 1.72
CA ARG A 195 -21.29 37.42 1.95
C ARG A 195 -20.93 38.77 2.59
N GLU A 196 -20.08 38.76 3.62
CA GLU A 196 -19.65 39.98 4.31
C GLU A 196 -18.92 40.94 3.36
N LEU A 197 -18.03 40.43 2.49
CA LEU A 197 -17.35 41.21 1.46
C LEU A 197 -18.31 41.74 0.38
N THR A 198 -19.25 40.91 -0.07
CA THR A 198 -20.27 41.32 -1.06
C THR A 198 -21.10 42.50 -0.53
N ILE A 199 -21.48 42.47 0.75
CA ILE A 199 -22.19 43.59 1.40
C ILE A 199 -21.27 44.81 1.52
N ALA A 200 -20.04 44.63 2.03
CA ALA A 200 -19.10 45.72 2.29
C ALA A 200 -18.65 46.46 1.01
N LEU A 201 -18.58 45.75 -0.12
CA LEU A 201 -18.09 46.29 -1.40
C LEU A 201 -19.22 46.52 -2.43
N SER A 202 -20.49 46.40 -2.03
CA SER A 202 -21.64 46.58 -2.92
C SER A 202 -21.68 47.94 -3.66
N ASP A 203 -21.14 49.00 -3.04
CA ASP A 203 -21.04 50.35 -3.60
C ASP A 203 -19.80 50.58 -4.48
N VAL A 204 -18.88 49.59 -4.53
CA VAL A 204 -17.65 49.64 -5.34
C VAL A 204 -17.94 49.03 -6.70
N THR A 205 -17.68 49.83 -7.72
CA THR A 205 -17.99 49.52 -9.12
C THR A 205 -16.71 49.51 -9.93
N LEU A 206 -16.38 48.40 -10.58
CA LEU A 206 -15.19 48.30 -11.45
C LEU A 206 -15.58 48.55 -12.92
N PRO A 207 -14.75 49.28 -13.69
CA PRO A 207 -14.93 49.37 -15.14
C PRO A 207 -14.73 48.00 -15.79
N ASN A 208 -15.78 47.47 -16.43
CA ASN A 208 -15.70 46.22 -17.15
C ASN A 208 -14.82 46.43 -18.39
N ASN A 209 -13.71 45.69 -18.49
CA ASN A 209 -12.89 45.65 -19.71
C ASN A 209 -13.21 44.37 -20.49
N THR A 210 -14.49 44.15 -20.77
CA THR A 210 -14.86 43.28 -21.88
C THR A 210 -14.62 44.08 -23.15
N SER A 211 -13.90 43.50 -24.09
CA SER A 211 -13.55 44.05 -25.41
C SER A 211 -14.74 44.52 -26.28
N ASP A 212 -15.98 44.41 -25.79
CA ASP A 212 -17.17 44.92 -26.45
C ASP A 212 -17.38 46.41 -26.15
N ILE A 213 -17.01 47.23 -27.12
CA ILE A 213 -17.15 48.69 -27.21
C ILE A 213 -18.58 49.18 -26.85
N ASN A 214 -19.59 48.31 -26.92
CA ASN A 214 -21.00 48.67 -26.80
C ASN A 214 -21.63 48.48 -25.41
N MET A 215 -20.90 48.01 -24.41
CA MET A 215 -21.32 48.10 -23.02
C MET A 215 -20.12 48.54 -22.19
N LYS A 216 -20.08 49.82 -21.80
CA LYS A 216 -19.36 50.25 -20.59
C LYS A 216 -20.04 49.60 -19.39
N GLY A 217 -19.88 48.28 -19.27
CA GLY A 217 -20.42 47.50 -18.17
C GLY A 217 -19.73 47.95 -16.90
N VAL A 218 -20.51 48.09 -15.84
CA VAL A 218 -19.96 48.24 -14.50
C VAL A 218 -20.05 46.87 -13.85
N GLU A 219 -18.93 46.30 -13.47
CA GLU A 219 -18.91 45.05 -12.70
C GLU A 219 -19.17 45.37 -11.23
N ARG A 220 -20.16 44.69 -10.65
CA ARG A 220 -20.45 44.70 -9.21
C ARG A 220 -20.05 43.35 -8.62
N ILE A 221 -19.59 43.38 -7.38
CA ILE A 221 -19.28 42.15 -6.63
C ILE A 221 -20.56 41.32 -6.44
N THR A 222 -20.46 40.01 -6.68
CA THR A 222 -21.50 39.03 -6.34
C THR A 222 -20.89 37.95 -5.45
N GLU A 223 -21.72 37.22 -4.69
CA GLU A 223 -21.23 36.18 -3.76
C GLU A 223 -20.38 35.10 -4.45
N THR A 224 -20.62 34.83 -5.73
CA THR A 224 -19.88 33.86 -6.54
C THR A 224 -18.68 34.45 -7.29
N SER A 225 -18.58 35.77 -7.39
CA SER A 225 -17.52 36.47 -8.15
C SER A 225 -16.54 37.24 -7.27
N VAL A 226 -16.53 36.99 -5.95
CA VAL A 226 -15.65 37.69 -5.01
C VAL A 226 -14.18 37.57 -5.41
N GLU A 227 -13.72 36.36 -5.73
CA GLU A 227 -12.31 36.11 -6.07
C GLU A 227 -11.91 36.81 -7.38
N SER A 228 -12.74 36.72 -8.42
CA SER A 228 -12.47 37.38 -9.70
C SER A 228 -12.50 38.90 -9.57
N PHE A 229 -13.43 39.44 -8.76
CA PHE A 229 -13.52 40.86 -8.46
C PHE A 229 -12.28 41.37 -7.72
N LEU A 230 -11.78 40.63 -6.72
CA LEU A 230 -10.56 40.97 -5.98
C LEU A 230 -9.30 40.84 -6.84
N SER A 231 -9.17 39.78 -7.64
CA SER A 231 -8.08 39.61 -8.60
C SER A 231 -8.03 40.77 -9.62
N ARG A 232 -9.20 41.18 -10.12
CA ARG A 232 -9.33 42.30 -11.05
C ARG A 232 -8.94 43.62 -10.38
N LEU A 233 -9.34 43.81 -9.14
CA LEU A 233 -9.00 44.97 -8.32
C LEU A 233 -7.48 45.05 -8.07
N GLU A 234 -6.82 43.94 -7.77
CA GLU A 234 -5.36 43.88 -7.63
C GLU A 234 -4.64 44.28 -8.92
N TYR A 235 -5.10 43.75 -10.06
CA TYR A 235 -4.58 44.13 -11.38
C TYR A 235 -4.72 45.65 -11.65
N LEU A 236 -5.88 46.23 -11.33
CA LEU A 236 -6.14 47.67 -11.53
C LEU A 236 -5.29 48.54 -10.60
N LYS A 237 -5.07 48.09 -9.35
CA LYS A 237 -4.18 48.77 -8.38
C LYS A 237 -2.74 48.86 -8.90
N ASN A 238 -2.23 47.79 -9.51
CA ASN A 238 -0.88 47.76 -10.09
C ASN A 238 -0.74 48.62 -11.36
N SER A 239 -1.87 49.03 -11.97
CA SER A 239 -1.92 49.85 -13.18
C SER A 239 -1.96 51.36 -12.89
N SER A 240 -1.28 51.84 -11.83
CA SER A 240 -0.97 53.24 -11.43
C SER A 240 -2.06 54.35 -11.50
N SER A 241 -3.26 54.12 -12.01
CA SER A 241 -4.20 55.19 -12.42
C SER A 241 -5.50 55.24 -11.60
N TYR A 242 -5.56 54.54 -10.45
CA TYR A 242 -6.82 54.39 -9.68
C TYR A 242 -6.64 54.65 -8.17
N SER A 243 -5.98 55.76 -7.82
CA SER A 243 -5.84 56.23 -6.43
C SER A 243 -7.21 56.43 -5.75
N GLU A 244 -8.15 57.06 -6.45
CA GLU A 244 -9.51 57.35 -5.93
C GLU A 244 -10.35 56.07 -5.73
N LEU A 245 -10.14 55.05 -6.57
CA LEU A 245 -10.80 53.75 -6.43
C LEU A 245 -10.26 53.03 -5.18
N SER A 246 -8.94 53.08 -4.97
CA SER A 246 -8.27 52.52 -3.80
C SER A 246 -8.75 53.17 -2.50
N THR A 247 -8.86 54.50 -2.45
CA THR A 247 -9.37 55.21 -1.27
C THR A 247 -10.84 54.87 -0.99
N LYS A 248 -11.68 54.77 -2.03
CA LYS A 248 -13.08 54.35 -1.91
C LYS A 248 -13.22 52.93 -1.33
N ILE A 249 -12.39 51.99 -1.77
CA ILE A 249 -12.36 50.62 -1.25
C ILE A 249 -11.95 50.61 0.23
N VAL A 250 -10.83 51.26 0.57
CA VAL A 250 -10.34 51.32 1.96
C VAL A 250 -11.40 51.94 2.88
N GLN A 251 -12.09 52.99 2.43
CA GLN A 251 -13.15 53.60 3.20
C GLN A 251 -14.37 52.68 3.35
N SER A 252 -14.73 51.92 2.31
CA SER A 252 -15.84 50.95 2.35
C SER A 252 -15.54 49.83 3.35
N ILE A 253 -14.33 49.25 3.30
CA ILE A 253 -13.88 48.22 4.24
C ILE A 253 -13.81 48.78 5.67
N ARG A 254 -13.22 49.97 5.88
CA ARG A 254 -13.15 50.62 7.21
C ARG A 254 -14.55 50.83 7.79
N THR A 255 -15.49 51.30 6.98
CA THR A 255 -16.89 51.51 7.39
C THR A 255 -17.56 50.18 7.75
N ALA A 256 -17.33 49.12 6.95
CA ALA A 256 -17.87 47.79 7.20
C ALA A 256 -17.31 47.15 8.49
N CYS A 257 -16.01 47.34 8.75
CA CYS A 257 -15.37 46.93 10.01
C CYS A 257 -15.95 47.69 11.21
N GLN A 258 -16.12 49.02 11.10
CA GLN A 258 -16.69 49.84 12.17
C GLN A 258 -18.15 49.46 12.48
N LYS A 259 -18.94 49.11 11.46
CA LYS A 259 -20.31 48.60 11.62
C LYS A 259 -20.36 47.14 12.13
N LYS A 260 -19.20 46.49 12.36
CA LYS A 260 -19.08 45.06 12.70
C LYS A 260 -19.79 44.15 11.69
N THR A 261 -19.87 44.59 10.43
CA THR A 261 -20.48 43.81 9.35
C THR A 261 -19.55 42.70 8.91
N ILE A 262 -18.23 42.96 8.89
CA ILE A 262 -17.21 41.92 8.70
C ILE A 262 -16.77 41.44 10.08
N LYS A 263 -17.34 40.34 10.58
CA LYS A 263 -17.02 39.83 11.93
C LYS A 263 -15.67 39.10 11.93
N LEU A 264 -15.30 38.49 10.81
CA LEU A 264 -14.13 37.63 10.71
C LEU A 264 -12.79 38.36 10.70
N LEU A 265 -12.76 39.61 10.21
CA LEU A 265 -11.56 40.46 10.22
C LEU A 265 -11.37 41.25 11.52
N THR A 266 -12.29 41.13 12.50
CA THR A 266 -12.25 41.94 13.74
C THR A 266 -11.43 41.31 14.87
N TYR A 267 -10.73 40.21 14.62
CA TYR A 267 -9.63 39.82 15.50
C TYR A 267 -8.43 40.72 15.22
N GLU A 268 -8.14 41.60 16.19
CA GLU A 268 -6.95 42.46 16.29
C GLU A 268 -6.94 43.75 15.45
N ILE A 269 -7.80 44.71 15.84
CA ILE A 269 -7.39 46.12 15.89
C ILE A 269 -7.67 46.62 17.30
N ASN A 270 -6.76 46.31 18.22
CA ASN A 270 -6.56 47.01 19.49
C ASN A 270 -5.07 46.98 19.82
#